data_AF-A0A820LEJ4-F1
#
_entry.id   AF-A0A820LEJ4-F1
#
_cell.length_a   1.000
_cell.length_b   1.000
_cell.length_c   1.000
_cell.angle_alpha   90.00
_cell.angle_beta   90.00
_cell.angle_gamma   90.00
#
_symmetry.space_group_name_H-M   'P 1'
#
loop_
_entity.id
_entity.type
_entity.pdbx_description
1 polymer ?
#
loop_
_entity_poly.entity_id
_entity_poly.type
_entity_poly.pdbx_seq_one_letter_code
_entity_poly.pdbx_strand_id
1 'polypeptide(L)'
;WINCLNEEDAEKFLNKYPNQEHWIVRATHGNGVINCKTREETKQTIKAVFEDHIFGKLNQTIIVEHGYSIEDNQVCLLYIVSDGDGDNTQLPIIQSDPLRMGAYGSCPYLT
;
A
#
# COMPACT_ATOMS: atom_id res chain seq x y z
N TRP A 1 -3.45 -10.29 3.71
CA TRP A 1 -4.32 -9.11 3.61
C TRP A 1 -5.76 -9.58 3.49
N ILE A 2 -6.74 -8.72 3.80
CA ILE A 2 -8.17 -8.95 3.58
C ILE A 2 -8.79 -7.65 3.04
N ASN A 3 -9.81 -7.76 2.18
CA ASN A 3 -10.65 -6.63 1.81
C ASN A 3 -11.84 -6.57 2.77
N CYS A 4 -11.98 -5.47 3.51
CA CYS A 4 -13.01 -5.24 4.52
C CYS A 4 -14.09 -4.32 3.96
N LEU A 5 -15.34 -4.77 4.03
CA LEU A 5 -16.51 -3.97 3.63
C LEU A 5 -17.04 -3.13 4.80
N ASN A 6 -16.70 -3.53 6.03
CA ASN A 6 -17.11 -2.89 7.27
C ASN A 6 -16.05 -3.12 8.37
N GLU A 7 -16.28 -2.53 9.54
CA GLU A 7 -15.41 -2.66 10.72
C GLU A 7 -15.34 -4.11 11.25
N GLU A 8 -16.44 -4.86 11.23
CA GLU A 8 -16.51 -6.22 11.77
C GLU A 8 -15.60 -7.19 11.01
N ASP A 9 -15.50 -7.06 9.68
CA ASP A 9 -14.58 -7.83 8.84
C ASP A 9 -13.13 -7.62 9.28
N ALA A 10 -12.78 -6.36 9.54
CA ALA A 10 -11.44 -5.97 9.96
C ALA A 10 -11.15 -6.50 11.37
N GLU A 11 -12.08 -6.37 12.31
CA GLU A 11 -11.92 -6.90 13.67
C GLU A 11 -11.74 -8.42 13.69
N LYS A 12 -12.54 -9.17 12.94
CA LYS A 12 -12.39 -10.63 12.79
C LYS A 12 -10.99 -10.99 12.29
N PHE A 13 -10.47 -10.22 11.32
CA PHE A 13 -9.13 -10.43 10.80
C PHE A 13 -8.04 -10.11 11.83
N LEU A 14 -8.14 -8.99 12.55
CA LEU A 14 -7.21 -8.66 13.64
C LEU A 14 -7.24 -9.73 14.74
N ASN A 15 -8.41 -10.26 15.09
CA ASN A 15 -8.59 -11.30 16.12
C ASN A 15 -7.93 -12.63 15.75
N LYS A 16 -7.76 -12.92 14.45
CA LYS A 16 -7.02 -14.10 13.97
C LYS A 16 -5.52 -14.02 14.26
N TYR A 17 -4.97 -12.81 14.43
CA TYR A 17 -3.54 -12.55 14.64
C TYR A 17 -3.32 -11.69 15.90
N PRO A 18 -3.50 -12.25 17.11
CA PRO A 18 -3.45 -11.49 18.36
C PRO A 18 -2.09 -10.88 18.66
N ASN A 19 -1.00 -11.49 18.18
CA ASN A 19 0.38 -11.04 18.43
C ASN A 19 0.93 -10.09 17.35
N GLN A 20 0.13 -9.75 16.33
CA GLN A 20 0.56 -8.83 15.28
C GLN A 20 0.30 -7.39 15.74
N GLU A 21 1.38 -6.62 15.82
CA GLU A 21 1.33 -5.21 16.23
C GLU A 21 1.26 -4.26 15.03
N HIS A 22 2.04 -4.54 13.99
CA HIS A 22 2.17 -3.66 12.82
C HIS A 22 1.10 -4.02 11.78
N TRP A 23 0.34 -3.02 11.34
CA TRP A 23 -0.71 -3.18 10.34
C TRP A 23 -0.64 -2.07 9.32
N ILE A 24 -1.15 -2.34 8.13
CA ILE A 24 -1.35 -1.33 7.10
C ILE A 24 -2.83 -1.31 6.77
N VAL A 25 -3.42 -0.12 6.86
CA VAL A 25 -4.80 0.16 6.47
C VAL A 25 -4.74 0.97 5.19
N ARG A 26 -5.24 0.39 4.09
CA ARG A 26 -5.17 0.97 2.75
C ARG A 26 -6.57 1.18 2.18
N ALA A 27 -6.78 2.33 1.55
CA ALA A 27 -7.96 2.57 0.73
C ALA A 27 -7.95 1.65 -0.51
N THR A 28 -9.05 0.98 -0.82
CA THR A 28 -9.16 0.23 -2.09
C THR A 28 -9.15 1.12 -3.32
N HIS A 29 -9.51 2.39 -3.16
CA HIS A 29 -9.53 3.39 -4.22
C HIS A 29 -8.75 4.63 -3.78
N GLY A 30 -7.83 5.10 -4.64
CA GLY A 30 -6.95 6.23 -4.34
C GLY A 30 -5.65 5.80 -3.66
N ASN A 31 -4.96 6.76 -3.06
CA ASN A 31 -3.60 6.58 -2.52
C ASN A 31 -3.56 6.60 -0.99
N GLY A 32 -4.70 6.43 -0.31
CA GLY A 32 -4.78 6.43 1.15
C GLY A 32 -4.10 5.19 1.73
N VAL A 33 -3.03 5.40 2.49
CA VAL A 33 -2.29 4.34 3.20
C VAL A 33 -1.93 4.86 4.59
N ILE A 34 -2.24 4.09 5.62
CA ILE A 34 -1.88 4.40 7.01
C ILE A 34 -1.18 3.18 7.59
N ASN A 35 0.01 3.39 8.15
CA ASN A 35 0.76 2.36 8.87
C ASN A 35 0.46 2.52 10.36
N CYS A 36 -0.07 1.47 10.97
CA CYS A 36 -0.37 1.41 12.39
C CYS A 36 0.68 0.54 13.07
N LYS A 37 1.22 1.00 14.20
CA LYS A 37 2.26 0.30 14.99
C LYS A 37 1.67 -0.57 16.09
N THR A 38 0.41 -0.33 16.45
CA THR A 38 -0.29 -1.08 17.48
C THR A 38 -1.66 -1.53 17.01
N ARG A 39 -2.19 -2.57 17.65
CA ARG A 39 -3.53 -3.08 17.41
C ARG A 39 -4.59 -2.03 17.72
N GLU A 40 -4.43 -1.29 18.81
CA GLU A 40 -5.34 -0.24 19.28
C GLU A 40 -5.40 0.92 18.29
N GLU A 41 -4.25 1.38 17.80
CA GLU A 41 -4.16 2.38 16.72
C GLU A 41 -4.82 1.87 15.44
N THR A 42 -4.63 0.60 15.11
CA THR A 42 -5.25 -0.02 13.94
C THR A 42 -6.79 0.01 14.05
N LYS A 43 -7.33 -0.34 15.22
CA LYS A 43 -8.78 -0.28 15.48
C LYS A 43 -9.32 1.14 15.37
N GLN A 44 -8.65 2.11 15.98
CA GLN A 44 -9.05 3.53 15.88
C GLN A 44 -9.03 4.03 14.43
N THR A 45 -8.02 3.61 13.66
CA THR A 45 -7.90 3.96 12.24
C THR A 45 -9.02 3.35 11.42
N ILE A 46 -9.32 2.06 11.60
CA ILE A 46 -10.45 1.39 10.93
C ILE A 46 -11.76 2.12 11.22
N LYS A 47 -12.00 2.46 12.49
CA LYS A 47 -13.18 3.21 12.90
C LYS A 47 -13.26 4.57 12.22
N ALA A 48 -12.18 5.35 12.23
CA ALA A 48 -12.12 6.66 11.56
C ALA A 48 -12.33 6.55 10.03
N VAL A 49 -11.88 5.47 9.40
CA VAL A 49 -12.16 5.23 7.97
C VAL A 49 -13.66 5.06 7.71
N PHE A 50 -14.34 4.23 8.51
CA PHE A 50 -15.74 3.89 8.26
C PHE A 50 -16.72 4.93 8.79
N GLU A 51 -16.43 5.56 9.92
CA GLU A 51 -17.29 6.58 10.56
C GLU A 51 -16.98 7.99 10.09
N ASP A 52 -15.70 8.40 10.15
CA ASP A 52 -15.28 9.78 9.84
C ASP A 52 -14.91 9.98 8.36
N HIS A 53 -14.92 8.91 7.57
CA HIS A 53 -14.60 8.91 6.15
C HIS A 53 -13.27 9.60 5.83
N ILE A 54 -12.21 9.32 6.61
CA ILE A 54 -10.90 10.00 6.45
C ILE A 54 -10.24 9.81 5.08
N PHE A 55 -10.67 8.82 4.30
CA PHE A 55 -10.24 8.61 2.91
C PHE A 55 -11.22 9.18 1.85
N GLY A 56 -12.27 9.89 2.28
CA GLY A 56 -13.04 10.83 1.47
C GLY A 56 -14.30 10.29 0.77
N LYS A 57 -14.69 9.01 0.90
CA LYS A 57 -15.92 8.47 0.26
C LYS A 57 -16.85 7.75 1.24
N LEU A 58 -18.15 8.01 1.10
CA LEU A 58 -19.21 7.14 1.61
C LEU A 58 -19.16 5.78 0.88
N ASN A 59 -19.33 4.68 1.62
CA ASN A 59 -19.18 3.28 1.15
C ASN A 59 -17.76 2.86 0.79
N GLN A 60 -16.77 3.44 1.46
CA GLN A 60 -15.37 3.05 1.28
C GLN A 60 -15.11 1.64 1.80
N THR A 61 -14.43 0.84 0.98
CA THR A 61 -13.84 -0.44 1.40
C THR A 61 -12.35 -0.24 1.63
N ILE A 62 -11.77 -1.06 2.50
CA ILE A 62 -10.34 -0.98 2.82
C ILE A 62 -9.67 -2.33 2.75
N ILE A 63 -8.37 -2.31 2.49
CA ILE A 63 -7.51 -3.47 2.64
C ILE A 63 -6.80 -3.35 3.98
N VAL A 64 -6.92 -4.39 4.81
CA VAL A 64 -6.11 -4.55 6.02
C VAL A 64 -5.07 -5.62 5.75
N GLU A 65 -3.80 -5.28 5.92
CA GLU A 65 -2.68 -6.18 5.68
C GLU A 65 -1.67 -6.15 6.81
N HIS A 66 -0.95 -7.26 6.97
CA HIS A 66 0.13 -7.34 7.95
C HIS A 66 1.18 -6.28 7.59
N GLY A 67 1.45 -5.38 8.53
CA GLY A 67 2.54 -4.45 8.42
C GLY A 67 3.84 -5.14 8.80
N TYR A 68 4.93 -4.60 8.27
CA TYR A 68 6.28 -4.95 8.69
C TYR A 68 6.86 -3.77 9.45
N SER A 69 7.61 -4.03 10.52
CA SER A 69 8.45 -3.02 11.14
C SER A 69 9.65 -2.78 10.22
N ILE A 70 9.45 -1.98 9.18
CA ILE A 70 10.52 -1.53 8.29
C ILE A 70 10.50 -0.01 8.39
N GLU A 71 11.01 0.50 9.50
CA GLU A 71 11.09 1.95 9.72
C GLU A 71 12.22 2.59 8.90
N ASP A 72 13.24 1.81 8.46
CA ASP A 72 14.48 2.42 7.97
C ASP A 72 14.95 2.00 6.57
N ASN A 73 14.38 0.98 5.91
CA ASN A 73 14.88 0.51 4.61
C ASN A 73 13.77 0.13 3.63
N GLN A 74 13.18 1.13 2.98
CA GLN A 74 12.32 0.88 1.82
C GLN A 74 13.17 0.43 0.63
N VAL A 75 13.10 -0.87 0.32
CA VAL A 75 13.75 -1.43 -0.87
C VAL A 75 12.80 -1.23 -2.06
N CYS A 76 13.14 -0.30 -2.95
CA CYS A 76 12.46 -0.18 -4.23
C CYS A 76 13.12 -1.13 -5.23
N LEU A 77 12.35 -2.07 -5.75
CA LEU A 77 12.81 -3.04 -6.72
C LEU A 77 12.16 -2.73 -8.06
N LEU A 78 12.97 -2.32 -9.03
CA LEU A 78 12.52 -2.01 -10.37
C LEU A 78 12.88 -3.17 -11.32
N TYR A 79 11.86 -3.70 -11.98
CA TYR A 79 12.03 -4.64 -13.08
C TYR A 79 11.53 -4.02 -14.37
N ILE A 80 12.29 -4.19 -15.44
CA ILE A 80 11.83 -3.92 -16.80
C ILE A 80 11.31 -5.23 -17.34
N VAL A 81 9.98 -5.31 -17.49
CA VAL A 81 9.30 -6.48 -18.03
C VAL A 81 9.12 -6.25 -19.52
N SER A 82 9.88 -6.96 -20.35
CA SER A 82 9.63 -7.07 -21.78
C SER A 82 8.73 -8.28 -22.03
N ASP A 83 7.76 -8.12 -22.92
CA ASP A 83 6.85 -9.16 -23.42
C ASP A 83 7.54 -10.27 -24.21
N GLY A 84 8.85 -10.17 -24.45
CA GLY A 84 9.68 -11.25 -24.99
C GLY A 84 9.94 -11.18 -26.50
N ASP A 85 9.46 -10.15 -27.20
CA ASP A 85 9.65 -10.02 -28.66
C ASP A 85 10.95 -9.31 -29.06
N GLY A 86 11.86 -9.11 -28.10
CA GLY A 86 13.29 -8.98 -28.37
C GLY A 86 13.69 -7.89 -29.36
N ASP A 87 13.58 -6.63 -28.93
CA ASP A 87 14.36 -5.54 -29.56
C ASP A 87 15.26 -4.88 -28.53
N ASN A 88 16.52 -4.67 -28.94
CA ASN A 88 17.63 -4.15 -28.14
C ASN A 88 17.26 -2.84 -27.41
N THR A 89 16.72 -2.99 -26.21
CA THR A 89 16.25 -1.86 -25.40
C THR A 89 17.40 -1.45 -24.50
N GLN A 90 18.08 -0.34 -24.82
CA GLN A 90 18.93 0.33 -23.84
C GLN A 90 18.03 0.80 -22.70
N LEU A 91 18.19 0.18 -21.53
CA LEU A 91 17.45 0.55 -20.34
C LEU A 91 17.83 1.99 -19.97
N PRO A 92 16.86 2.88 -19.66
CA PRO A 92 17.19 4.22 -19.20
C PRO A 92 18.01 4.12 -17.91
N ILE A 93 19.04 4.96 -17.79
CA ILE A 93 19.80 5.08 -16.54
C ILE A 93 18.85 5.68 -15.50
N ILE A 94 18.44 4.86 -14.54
CA ILE A 94 17.56 5.30 -13.47
C ILE A 94 18.45 5.69 -12.29
N GLN A 95 18.52 7.00 -12.04
CA GLN A 95 19.12 7.54 -10.83
C GLN A 95 18.08 7.51 -9.72
N SER A 96 18.42 6.90 -8.59
CA SER A 96 17.60 6.97 -7.39
C SER A 96 17.62 8.40 -6.85
N ASP A 97 16.45 9.01 -6.74
CA ASP A 97 16.27 10.25 -5.99
C ASP A 97 15.78 9.89 -4.58
N PRO A 98 16.60 10.06 -3.52
CA PRO A 98 16.19 9.75 -2.15
C PRO A 98 15.08 10.68 -1.62
N LEU A 99 14.77 11.78 -2.31
CA LEU A 99 13.70 12.72 -1.94
C LEU A 99 12.39 12.46 -2.70
N ARG A 100 12.38 11.57 -3.70
CA ARG A 100 11.22 11.27 -4.53
C ARG A 100 11.10 9.76 -4.73
N MET A 101 10.05 9.15 -4.18
CA MET A 101 9.66 7.78 -4.53
C MET A 101 9.16 7.75 -5.98
N GLY A 102 10.06 7.59 -6.94
CA GLY A 102 9.69 7.33 -8.33
C GLY A 102 10.77 7.73 -9.33
N ALA A 103 11.11 6.81 -10.23
CA ALA A 103 11.79 7.14 -11.47
C ALA A 103 10.71 7.47 -12.51
N TYR A 104 10.61 8.74 -12.90
CA TYR A 104 9.73 9.17 -13.98
C TYR A 104 10.59 9.43 -15.22
N GLY A 105 10.35 8.64 -16.26
CA GLY A 105 10.92 8.84 -17.59
C GLY A 105 9.88 8.49 -18.63
N SER A 106 9.95 9.14 -19.79
CA SER A 106 9.12 8.81 -20.95
C SER A 106 9.29 7.32 -21.26
N CYS A 107 8.20 6.54 -21.27
CA CYS A 107 8.23 5.21 -21.86
C CYS A 107 8.43 5.40 -23.38
N PRO A 108 9.56 4.97 -23.97
CA PRO A 108 9.83 5.24 -25.37
C PRO A 108 8.92 4.47 -26.35
N TYR A 109 7.95 3.71 -25.84
CA TYR A 109 7.05 2.84 -26.60
C TYR A 109 5.58 3.31 -26.62
N LEU A 110 5.26 4.49 -26.07
CA LEU A 110 3.94 5.12 -26.20
C LEU A 110 4.01 6.26 -27.24
N THR A 111 4.15 5.88 -28.51
CA THR A 111 3.85 6.71 -29.69
C THR A 111 3.09 5.89 -30.71
#